data_AF-A0A3B4CSQ0-F1
#
_entry.id   AF-A0A3B4CSQ0-F1
#
_cell.length_a   1.000
_cell.length_b   1.000
_cell.length_c   1.000
_cell.angle_alpha   90.00
_cell.angle_beta   90.00
_cell.angle_gamma   90.00
#
_symmetry.space_group_name_H-M   'P 1'
#
loop_
_entity.id
_entity.type
_entity.pdbx_description
1 polymer ?
#
loop_
_entity_poly.entity_id
_entity_poly.type
_entity_poly.pdbx_seq_one_letter_code
_entity_poly.pdbx_strand_id
1 'polypeptide(L)'
;MHAPLFVVVFSQLLSVAVSAQEESASGRRTVRLYCRVGIGFHLQIHPNGRVNGSHEPDHLSVLELFAMSQGVIGIRGVFSNRFLAMNKRGWLHATEQFTDDCKFRERFQENSYNTYASVTHKNHRTGREWFVALNKRGKAKMGSSPRVKSQHVSTHFLPRLNLHEKSDQGFTITDKEQEKAPPTPPKPPVPKVTMNTGQKKSRTVKYWPKFRFG
;
A
#
# COMPACT_ATOMS: atom_id res chain seq x y z
N MET A 1 28.88 -14.66 -54.58
CA MET A 1 27.84 -13.73 -54.09
C MET A 1 27.28 -14.31 -52.78
N HIS A 2 27.66 -13.78 -51.61
CA HIS A 2 27.08 -14.17 -50.31
C HIS A 2 26.96 -12.92 -49.43
N ALA A 3 25.79 -12.28 -49.50
CA ALA A 3 25.42 -11.21 -48.57
C ALA A 3 23.92 -11.23 -48.20
N PRO A 4 23.38 -12.27 -47.51
CA PRO A 4 22.07 -12.12 -46.88
C PRO A 4 22.00 -12.51 -45.38
N LEU A 5 23.12 -12.78 -44.70
CA LEU A 5 23.08 -13.21 -43.29
C LEU A 5 23.29 -12.08 -42.27
N PHE A 6 23.99 -11.00 -42.64
CA PHE A 6 24.35 -9.94 -41.67
C PHE A 6 23.18 -9.00 -41.32
N VAL A 7 22.25 -8.77 -42.25
CA VAL A 7 21.12 -7.83 -42.04
C VAL A 7 20.06 -8.43 -41.12
N VAL A 8 19.83 -9.75 -41.18
CA VAL A 8 18.81 -10.42 -40.37
C VAL A 8 19.20 -10.45 -38.89
N VAL A 9 20.49 -10.66 -38.59
CA VAL A 9 20.99 -10.67 -37.21
C VAL A 9 20.91 -9.29 -36.57
N PHE A 10 21.16 -8.22 -37.34
CA PHE A 10 21.05 -6.84 -36.85
C PHE A 10 19.59 -6.43 -36.60
N SER A 11 18.66 -6.87 -37.44
CA SER A 11 17.22 -6.65 -37.22
C SER A 11 16.69 -7.40 -36.00
N GLN A 12 17.20 -8.60 -35.71
CA GLN A 12 16.85 -9.34 -34.50
C GLN A 12 17.42 -8.67 -33.24
N LEU A 13 18.64 -8.14 -33.30
CA LEU A 13 19.24 -7.39 -32.19
C LEU A 13 18.51 -6.08 -31.88
N LEU A 14 18.05 -5.35 -32.90
CA LEU A 14 17.22 -4.16 -32.68
C LEU A 14 15.82 -4.52 -32.14
N SER A 15 15.23 -5.63 -32.59
CA SER A 15 13.92 -6.05 -32.10
C SER A 15 13.94 -6.49 -30.63
N VAL A 16 15.08 -7.02 -30.13
CA VAL A 16 15.23 -7.37 -28.71
C VAL A 16 15.41 -6.12 -27.84
N ALA A 17 16.02 -5.05 -28.36
CA ALA A 17 16.25 -3.82 -27.61
C ALA A 17 14.94 -3.01 -27.37
N VAL A 18 13.97 -3.09 -28.30
CA VAL A 18 12.70 -2.35 -28.21
C VAL A 18 11.69 -3.00 -27.26
N SER A 19 11.90 -4.24 -26.80
CA SER A 19 11.01 -4.90 -25.82
C SER A 19 11.42 -4.70 -24.36
N ALA A 20 12.54 -4.02 -24.08
CA ALA A 20 13.06 -3.84 -22.71
C ALA A 20 12.58 -2.54 -22.01
N GLN A 21 11.75 -1.74 -22.67
CA GLN A 21 11.20 -0.51 -22.07
C GLN A 21 9.69 -0.42 -22.25
N GLU A 22 8.96 -1.41 -21.74
CA GLU A 22 7.53 -1.27 -21.46
C GLU A 22 7.14 -2.05 -20.20
N GLU A 23 7.78 -1.75 -19.07
CA GLU A 23 7.33 -2.22 -17.75
C GLU A 23 7.30 -1.06 -16.75
N SER A 24 6.60 0.02 -17.11
CA SER A 24 6.57 1.24 -16.29
C SER A 24 5.20 1.88 -16.28
N ALA A 25 4.26 1.23 -15.57
CA ALA A 25 3.13 1.87 -14.87
C ALA A 25 2.32 0.93 -13.95
N SER A 26 2.46 -0.41 -14.07
CA SER A 26 1.61 -1.36 -13.32
C SER A 26 2.25 -1.98 -12.07
N GLY A 27 3.53 -1.72 -11.77
CA GLY A 27 4.31 -2.47 -10.77
C GLY A 27 4.29 -1.93 -9.34
N ARG A 28 3.59 -0.82 -9.07
CA ARG A 28 3.55 -0.18 -7.74
C ARG A 28 2.18 -0.32 -7.08
N ARG A 29 2.17 -0.71 -5.81
CA ARG A 29 0.94 -0.87 -5.02
C ARG A 29 1.12 -0.34 -3.60
N THR A 30 0.17 0.48 -3.16
CA THR A 30 0.11 0.99 -1.79
C THR A 30 -0.68 0.01 -0.91
N VAL A 31 -0.01 -0.55 0.09
CA VAL A 31 -0.54 -1.61 0.95
C VAL A 31 -0.11 -1.43 2.40
N ARG A 32 -0.68 -2.22 3.30
CA ARG A 32 -0.15 -2.48 4.64
C ARG A 32 0.29 -3.93 4.74
N LEU A 33 1.48 -4.19 5.27
CA LEU A 33 1.97 -5.56 5.47
C LEU A 33 1.59 -6.05 6.87
N TYR A 34 0.55 -6.88 6.97
CA TYR A 34 0.07 -7.43 8.23
C TYR A 34 0.75 -8.76 8.56
N CYS A 35 1.52 -8.82 9.63
CA CYS A 35 2.09 -10.05 10.17
C CYS A 35 1.16 -10.66 11.21
N ARG A 36 0.81 -11.94 11.07
CA ARG A 36 -0.08 -12.65 12.02
C ARG A 36 0.57 -13.07 13.34
N VAL A 37 1.82 -12.70 13.60
CA VAL A 37 2.54 -13.14 14.80
C VAL A 37 1.97 -12.50 16.06
N GLY A 38 1.82 -13.28 17.14
CA GLY A 38 1.28 -12.75 18.41
C GLY A 38 -0.19 -12.33 18.25
N ILE A 39 -0.50 -11.08 18.59
CA ILE A 39 -1.83 -10.46 18.39
C ILE A 39 -2.04 -9.92 16.97
N GLY A 40 -1.02 -9.98 16.11
CA GLY A 40 -1.03 -9.35 14.80
C GLY A 40 -0.40 -7.96 14.81
N PHE A 41 0.40 -7.65 13.78
CA PHE A 41 1.11 -6.38 13.67
C PHE A 41 1.21 -5.92 12.22
N HIS A 42 0.91 -4.65 11.95
CA HIS A 42 1.24 -3.97 10.72
C HIS A 42 2.70 -3.48 10.77
N LEU A 43 3.49 -3.83 9.76
CA LEU A 43 4.88 -3.36 9.64
C LEU A 43 4.90 -1.82 9.52
N GLN A 44 5.75 -1.16 10.30
CA GLN A 44 5.92 0.28 10.35
C GLN A 44 7.36 0.68 10.00
N ILE A 45 7.48 1.78 9.26
CA ILE A 45 8.77 2.39 8.92
C ILE A 45 8.78 3.82 9.44
N HIS A 46 9.57 4.05 10.49
CA HIS A 46 9.66 5.36 11.12
C HIS A 46 10.60 6.32 10.38
N PRO A 47 10.35 7.64 10.45
CA PRO A 47 11.26 8.67 9.90
C PRO A 47 12.66 8.69 10.53
N ASN A 48 12.86 8.06 11.69
CA ASN A 48 14.17 7.93 12.33
C ASN A 48 14.96 6.68 11.88
N GLY A 49 14.47 5.93 10.88
CA GLY A 49 15.12 4.72 10.38
C GLY A 49 14.76 3.43 11.14
N ARG A 50 13.93 3.52 12.20
CA ARG A 50 13.50 2.35 12.98
C ARG A 50 12.39 1.59 12.27
N VAL A 51 12.45 0.27 12.38
CA VAL A 51 11.43 -0.67 11.87
C VAL A 51 10.88 -1.50 13.03
N ASN A 52 9.56 -1.61 13.08
CA ASN A 52 8.79 -2.37 14.08
C ASN A 52 7.40 -2.68 13.48
N GLY A 53 6.48 -3.13 14.31
CA GLY A 53 5.08 -3.22 13.96
C GLY A 53 4.17 -2.80 15.11
N SER A 54 2.98 -2.34 14.73
CA SER A 54 1.89 -1.91 15.61
C SER A 54 0.66 -2.76 15.35
N HIS A 55 -0.14 -3.01 16.39
CA HIS A 55 -1.41 -3.70 16.23
C HIS A 55 -2.38 -2.87 15.37
N GLU A 56 -2.58 -1.61 15.75
CA GLU A 56 -3.44 -0.69 15.01
C GLU A 56 -2.77 -0.18 13.72
N PRO A 57 -3.55 -0.02 12.64
CA PRO A 57 -3.07 0.62 11.43
C PRO A 57 -2.75 2.10 11.71
N ASP A 58 -1.69 2.59 11.09
CA ASP A 58 -1.17 3.95 11.28
C ASP A 58 -0.68 4.49 9.93
N HIS A 59 -0.38 5.78 9.85
CA HIS A 59 0.26 6.39 8.68
C HIS A 59 1.66 5.79 8.44
N LEU A 60 2.36 5.44 9.52
CA LEU A 60 3.67 4.78 9.47
C LEU A 60 3.64 3.37 8.85
N SER A 61 2.46 2.73 8.80
CA SER A 61 2.30 1.39 8.24
C SER A 61 1.81 1.37 6.79
N VAL A 62 1.62 2.54 6.18
CA VAL A 62 1.33 2.66 4.74
C VAL A 62 2.62 2.50 3.95
N LEU A 63 2.68 1.43 3.15
CA LEU A 63 3.87 1.03 2.41
C LEU A 63 3.58 1.03 0.90
N GLU A 64 4.49 1.59 0.12
CA GLU A 64 4.53 1.45 -1.33
C GLU A 64 5.44 0.26 -1.67
N LEU A 65 4.86 -0.80 -2.19
CA LEU A 65 5.59 -1.93 -2.77
C LEU A 65 5.76 -1.67 -4.25
N PHE A 66 6.99 -1.79 -4.75
CA PHE A 66 7.29 -1.59 -6.17
C PHE A 66 8.17 -2.73 -6.69
N ALA A 67 7.77 -3.29 -7.82
CA ALA A 67 8.52 -4.34 -8.49
C ALA A 67 9.83 -3.79 -9.08
N MET A 68 10.92 -4.54 -8.87
CA MET A 68 12.24 -4.24 -9.44
C MET A 68 12.62 -5.21 -10.56
N SER A 69 12.21 -6.47 -10.41
CA SER A 69 12.31 -7.52 -11.41
C SER A 69 11.39 -8.67 -10.99
N GLN A 70 11.35 -9.76 -11.77
CA GLN A 70 10.49 -10.91 -11.50
C GLN A 70 10.67 -11.44 -10.06
N GLY A 71 9.65 -11.25 -9.22
CA GLY A 71 9.63 -11.69 -7.83
C GLY A 71 10.56 -10.93 -6.88
N VAL A 72 11.16 -9.83 -7.31
CA VAL A 72 11.97 -8.95 -6.45
C VAL A 72 11.30 -7.58 -6.34
N ILE A 73 11.13 -7.13 -5.11
CA ILE A 73 10.46 -5.88 -4.78
C ILE A 73 11.33 -4.98 -3.91
N GLY A 74 11.05 -3.68 -3.99
CA GLY A 74 11.37 -2.71 -2.95
C GLY A 74 10.14 -2.41 -2.08
N ILE A 75 10.39 -2.05 -0.82
CA ILE A 75 9.35 -1.65 0.13
C ILE A 75 9.71 -0.27 0.66
N ARG A 76 8.86 0.72 0.40
CA ARG A 76 9.04 2.11 0.86
C ARG A 76 7.93 2.50 1.83
N GLY A 77 8.28 3.15 2.93
CA GLY A 77 7.31 3.80 3.80
C GLY A 77 6.83 5.09 3.14
N VAL A 78 5.52 5.19 2.86
CA VAL A 78 4.96 6.36 2.15
C VAL A 78 5.15 7.63 2.99
N PHE A 79 4.84 7.55 4.28
CA PHE A 79 4.97 8.69 5.20
C PHE A 79 6.42 9.09 5.47
N SER A 80 7.29 8.10 5.76
CA SER A 80 8.67 8.37 6.14
C SER A 80 9.59 8.61 4.95
N ASN A 81 9.13 8.32 3.72
CA ASN A 81 9.92 8.35 2.50
C ASN A 81 11.26 7.59 2.63
N ARG A 82 11.23 6.45 3.33
CA ARG A 82 12.40 5.59 3.55
C ARG A 82 12.15 4.19 3.04
N PHE A 83 13.19 3.53 2.59
CA PHE A 83 13.16 2.16 2.11
C PHE A 83 13.48 1.20 3.24
N LEU A 84 12.72 0.11 3.34
CA LEU A 84 13.08 -1.00 4.21
C LEU A 84 14.39 -1.61 3.71
N ALA A 85 15.33 -1.84 4.61
CA ALA A 85 16.63 -2.43 4.29
C ALA A 85 17.01 -3.49 5.32
N MET A 86 17.76 -4.50 4.87
CA MET A 86 18.38 -5.48 5.75
C MET A 86 19.88 -5.39 5.63
N ASN A 87 20.57 -5.18 6.76
CA ASN A 87 22.04 -5.10 6.74
C ASN A 87 22.70 -6.49 6.74
N LYS A 88 24.02 -6.51 6.56
CA LYS A 88 24.88 -7.72 6.58
C LYS A 88 24.82 -8.57 7.86
N ARG A 89 24.28 -8.04 8.96
CA ARG A 89 24.06 -8.79 10.22
C ARG A 89 22.67 -9.43 10.28
N GLY A 90 21.78 -9.06 9.36
CA GLY A 90 20.38 -9.47 9.32
C GLY A 90 19.45 -8.54 10.09
N TRP A 91 19.87 -7.34 10.48
CA TRP A 91 18.98 -6.38 11.14
C TRP A 91 18.18 -5.58 10.12
N LEU A 92 16.89 -5.42 10.40
CA LEU A 92 16.01 -4.53 9.65
C LEU A 92 16.18 -3.10 10.14
N HIS A 93 16.29 -2.19 9.19
CA HIS A 93 16.37 -0.75 9.38
C HIS A 93 15.76 -0.07 8.15
N ALA A 94 15.71 1.25 8.15
CA ALA A 94 15.22 2.00 7.00
C ALA A 94 16.20 3.09 6.56
N THR A 95 16.40 3.20 5.24
CA THR A 95 17.37 4.09 4.59
C THR A 95 16.67 5.10 3.69
N GLU A 96 17.27 6.27 3.47
CA GLU A 96 16.72 7.29 2.55
C GLU A 96 17.03 6.97 1.11
N GLN A 97 18.22 6.41 0.87
CA GLN A 97 18.67 5.99 -0.45
C GLN A 97 18.32 4.52 -0.66
N PHE A 98 17.90 4.23 -1.89
CA PHE A 98 17.65 2.86 -2.30
C PHE A 98 18.98 2.16 -2.63
N THR A 99 19.26 1.04 -1.98
CA THR A 99 20.50 0.26 -2.12
C THR A 99 20.17 -1.21 -2.36
N ASP A 100 21.19 -2.04 -2.59
CA ASP A 100 21.02 -3.49 -2.74
C ASP A 100 20.47 -4.16 -1.47
N ASP A 101 20.67 -3.56 -0.29
CA ASP A 101 20.10 -4.03 0.99
C ASP A 101 18.58 -3.86 1.05
N CYS A 102 18.00 -3.06 0.14
CA CYS A 102 16.57 -2.77 0.06
C CYS A 102 15.79 -3.71 -0.87
N LYS A 103 16.48 -4.68 -1.48
CA LYS A 103 15.90 -5.64 -2.42
C LYS A 103 15.44 -6.89 -1.69
N PHE A 104 14.15 -7.20 -1.81
CA PHE A 104 13.56 -8.39 -1.21
C PHE A 104 12.89 -9.28 -2.25
N ARG A 105 13.14 -10.59 -2.14
CA ARG A 105 12.46 -11.61 -2.93
C ARG A 105 11.11 -11.90 -2.29
N GLU A 106 10.03 -11.58 -2.99
CA GLU A 106 8.66 -11.90 -2.59
C GLU A 106 8.34 -13.33 -3.04
N ARG A 107 7.88 -14.16 -2.09
CA ARG A 107 7.39 -15.52 -2.36
C ARG A 107 6.05 -15.73 -1.69
N PHE A 108 5.10 -16.28 -2.44
CA PHE A 108 3.83 -16.75 -1.91
C PHE A 108 4.02 -18.07 -1.17
N GLN A 109 3.47 -18.15 0.03
CA GLN A 109 3.43 -19.36 0.83
C GLN A 109 2.06 -20.01 0.69
N GLU A 110 1.99 -21.35 0.82
CA GLU A 110 0.76 -22.15 0.71
C GLU A 110 -0.42 -21.63 1.57
N ASN A 111 -0.13 -20.94 2.67
CA ASN A 111 -1.11 -20.40 3.60
C ASN A 111 -1.72 -19.03 3.17
N SER A 112 -1.56 -18.60 1.93
CA SER A 112 -1.98 -17.26 1.46
C SER A 112 -1.26 -16.08 2.11
N TYR A 113 -0.06 -16.32 2.67
CA TYR A 113 0.82 -15.28 3.18
C TYR A 113 2.05 -15.15 2.28
N ASN A 114 2.58 -13.94 2.20
CA ASN A 114 3.84 -13.67 1.50
C ASN A 114 5.00 -13.69 2.50
N THR A 115 6.16 -14.09 2.00
CA THR A 115 7.44 -13.95 2.69
C THR A 115 8.36 -13.05 1.88
N TYR A 116 9.22 -12.32 2.59
CA TYR A 116 10.17 -11.38 1.99
C TYR A 116 11.58 -11.74 2.45
N ALA A 117 12.37 -12.33 1.56
CA ALA A 117 13.75 -12.69 1.82
C ALA A 117 14.71 -11.62 1.28
N SER A 118 15.81 -11.32 1.96
CA SER A 118 16.85 -10.46 1.39
C SER A 118 17.45 -11.15 0.15
N VAL A 119 17.61 -10.38 -0.94
CA VAL A 119 18.26 -10.88 -2.16
C VAL A 119 19.77 -11.02 -1.94
N THR A 120 20.38 -10.01 -1.30
CA THR A 120 21.82 -9.91 -1.10
C THR A 120 22.30 -10.76 0.08
N HIS A 121 21.54 -10.78 1.18
CA HIS A 121 22.00 -11.37 2.44
C HIS A 121 21.41 -12.76 2.67
N LYS A 122 22.31 -13.74 2.77
CA LYS A 122 21.99 -15.12 3.14
C LYS A 122 23.18 -15.75 3.88
N ASN A 123 22.93 -16.88 4.54
CA ASN A 123 24.01 -17.67 5.09
C ASN A 123 24.78 -18.35 3.94
N HIS A 124 26.03 -17.94 3.70
CA HIS A 124 26.85 -18.51 2.61
C HIS A 124 27.19 -19.98 2.80
N ARG A 125 27.31 -20.47 4.05
CA ARG A 125 27.66 -21.86 4.33
C ARG A 125 26.48 -22.80 4.13
N THR A 126 25.29 -22.41 4.57
CA THR A 126 24.10 -23.27 4.55
C THR A 126 23.12 -22.94 3.43
N GLY A 127 23.36 -21.87 2.67
CA GLY A 127 22.43 -21.35 1.66
C GLY A 127 21.15 -20.74 2.25
N ARG A 128 21.01 -20.69 3.58
CA ARG A 128 19.77 -20.28 4.24
C ARG A 128 19.51 -18.79 4.06
N GLU A 129 18.36 -18.49 3.47
CA GLU A 129 17.87 -17.12 3.28
C GLU A 129 17.51 -16.43 4.59
N TRP A 130 17.64 -15.11 4.60
CA TRP A 130 17.24 -14.26 5.72
C TRP A 130 15.98 -13.49 5.37
N PHE A 131 15.03 -13.45 6.31
CA PHE A 131 13.70 -12.93 6.05
C PHE A 131 13.40 -11.69 6.88
N VAL A 132 12.58 -10.81 6.33
CA VAL A 132 11.86 -9.79 7.09
C VAL A 132 11.00 -10.50 8.12
N ALA A 133 11.07 -10.07 9.39
CA ALA A 133 10.35 -10.74 10.46
C ALA A 133 10.03 -9.82 11.63
N LEU A 134 8.86 -10.05 12.25
CA LEU A 134 8.45 -9.44 13.52
C LEU A 134 8.40 -10.49 14.63
N ASN A 135 8.66 -10.08 15.87
CA ASN A 135 8.47 -10.94 17.03
C ASN A 135 7.04 -10.83 17.58
N LYS A 136 6.68 -11.68 18.55
CA LYS A 136 5.35 -11.66 19.20
C LYS A 136 5.02 -10.34 19.93
N ARG A 137 5.99 -9.45 20.14
CA ARG A 137 5.85 -8.12 20.77
C ARG A 137 5.84 -6.98 19.74
N GLY A 138 5.77 -7.29 18.44
CA GLY A 138 5.80 -6.29 17.37
C GLY A 138 7.16 -5.67 17.09
N LYS A 139 8.26 -6.13 17.71
CA LYS A 139 9.60 -5.61 17.37
C LYS A 139 10.18 -6.36 16.16
N ALA A 140 10.93 -5.66 15.32
CA ALA A 140 11.71 -6.28 14.25
C ALA A 140 12.66 -7.34 14.81
N LYS A 141 12.67 -8.50 14.15
CA LYS A 141 13.53 -9.62 14.50
C LYS A 141 14.68 -9.69 13.50
N MET A 142 15.86 -10.07 14.00
CA MET A 142 17.04 -10.28 13.17
C MET A 142 16.79 -11.43 12.18
N GLY A 143 16.84 -11.16 10.88
CA GLY A 143 16.57 -12.11 9.80
C GLY A 143 17.55 -13.29 9.76
N SER A 144 18.79 -13.09 10.22
CA SER A 144 19.81 -14.15 10.32
C SER A 144 19.55 -15.16 11.45
N SER A 145 18.71 -14.82 12.44
CA SER A 145 18.42 -15.68 13.60
C SER A 145 17.90 -17.05 13.15
N PRO A 146 18.41 -18.19 13.67
CA PRO A 146 17.97 -19.56 13.34
C PRO A 146 16.45 -19.81 13.40
N ARG A 147 15.76 -19.06 14.26
CA ARG A 147 14.30 -19.14 14.46
C ARG A 147 13.47 -18.45 13.36
N VAL A 148 14.09 -17.76 12.41
CA VAL A 148 13.41 -17.02 11.33
C VAL A 148 13.48 -17.85 10.06
N LYS A 149 12.45 -18.63 9.77
CA LYS A 149 12.38 -19.50 8.58
C LYS A 149 11.18 -19.10 7.72
N SER A 150 11.17 -19.50 6.46
CA SER A 150 10.03 -19.27 5.55
C SER A 150 8.73 -19.84 6.11
N GLN A 151 8.78 -20.98 6.81
CA GLN A 151 7.59 -21.61 7.41
C GLN A 151 7.12 -20.96 8.73
N HIS A 152 7.93 -20.09 9.34
CA HIS A 152 7.62 -19.58 10.67
C HIS A 152 6.71 -18.35 10.59
N VAL A 153 5.66 -18.30 11.41
CA VAL A 153 4.64 -17.24 11.37
C VAL A 153 5.18 -15.80 11.50
N SER A 154 6.39 -15.60 12.05
CA SER A 154 7.04 -14.29 12.13
C SER A 154 7.41 -13.68 10.77
N THR A 155 7.55 -14.50 9.73
CA THR A 155 7.94 -14.07 8.38
C THR A 155 6.75 -13.96 7.43
N HIS A 156 5.57 -14.37 7.89
CA HIS A 156 4.35 -14.40 7.10
C HIS A 156 3.67 -13.03 7.18
N PHE A 157 3.58 -12.35 6.04
CA PHE A 157 2.91 -11.06 5.90
C PHE A 157 1.79 -11.17 4.88
N LEU A 158 0.63 -10.63 5.23
CA LEU A 158 -0.51 -10.50 4.35
C LEU A 158 -0.55 -9.05 3.85
N PRO A 159 -0.35 -8.79 2.55
CA PRO A 159 -0.60 -7.49 1.97
C PRO A 159 -2.09 -7.14 2.07
N ARG A 160 -2.42 -6.07 2.79
CA ARG A 160 -3.78 -5.52 2.88
C ARG A 160 -3.82 -4.25 2.02
N LEU A 161 -4.69 -4.25 1.01
CA LEU A 161 -4.88 -3.09 0.15
C LEU A 161 -5.58 -1.97 0.92
N ASN A 162 -5.12 -0.74 0.76
CA ASN A 162 -5.85 0.43 1.23
C ASN A 162 -6.79 0.87 0.11
N LEU A 163 -8.10 0.62 0.25
CA LEU A 163 -9.11 1.11 -0.72
C LEU A 163 -9.42 2.61 -0.57
N HIS A 164 -8.84 3.27 0.44
CA HIS A 164 -9.18 4.63 0.80
C HIS A 164 -8.22 5.65 0.20
N GLU A 165 -8.35 5.89 -1.11
CA GLU A 165 -7.88 7.13 -1.78
C GLU A 165 -8.37 7.24 -3.25
N LYS A 166 -9.50 6.61 -3.59
CA LYS A 166 -10.16 6.77 -4.91
C LYS A 166 -11.57 7.40 -4.80
N SER A 167 -11.88 8.09 -3.71
CA SER A 167 -13.17 8.77 -3.55
C SER A 167 -13.21 10.21 -4.07
N ASP A 168 -12.05 10.82 -4.38
CA ASP A 168 -12.01 12.26 -4.68
C ASP A 168 -11.86 12.57 -6.19
N GLN A 169 -11.80 11.55 -7.04
CA GLN A 169 -11.96 11.72 -8.49
C GLN A 169 -13.41 11.41 -8.88
N GLY A 170 -14.32 12.32 -8.53
CA GLY A 170 -15.65 12.35 -9.12
C GLY A 170 -15.52 12.68 -10.61
N PHE A 171 -15.94 11.77 -11.48
CA PHE A 171 -16.16 12.10 -12.89
C PHE A 171 -17.41 12.99 -12.98
N THR A 172 -17.24 14.24 -13.40
CA THR A 172 -18.35 15.09 -13.81
C THR A 172 -18.89 14.59 -15.14
N ILE A 173 -20.02 13.88 -15.12
CA ILE A 173 -20.80 13.64 -16.34
C ILE A 173 -21.40 14.99 -16.73
N THR A 174 -20.85 15.58 -17.78
CA THR A 174 -21.41 16.76 -18.42
C THR A 174 -22.48 16.30 -19.40
N ASP A 175 -23.71 16.15 -18.92
CA ASP A 175 -24.85 16.04 -19.82
C ASP A 175 -25.32 17.47 -20.17
N LYS A 176 -25.04 17.88 -21.41
CA LYS A 176 -25.66 19.05 -22.05
C LYS A 176 -26.78 18.56 -22.98
N GLU A 177 -28.03 18.84 -22.61
CA GLU A 177 -29.19 19.24 -23.47
C GLU A 177 -30.45 19.22 -22.57
N GLN A 178 -31.02 20.37 -22.17
CA GLN A 178 -31.98 21.25 -22.86
C GLN A 178 -33.44 20.74 -22.92
N GLU A 179 -34.32 21.54 -22.28
CA GLU A 179 -35.77 21.71 -22.47
C GLU A 179 -36.77 20.69 -21.87
N LYS A 180 -37.58 21.13 -20.89
CA LYS A 180 -38.90 21.78 -21.13
C LYS A 180 -39.69 21.89 -19.82
N ALA A 181 -40.05 23.11 -19.42
CA ALA A 181 -40.90 23.38 -18.26
C ALA A 181 -42.38 23.14 -18.59
N PRO A 182 -43.19 22.58 -17.67
CA PRO A 182 -44.65 22.66 -17.73
C PRO A 182 -45.22 23.78 -16.83
N PRO A 183 -46.42 24.31 -17.15
CA PRO A 183 -46.93 25.58 -16.68
C PRO A 183 -47.59 25.52 -15.29
N THR A 184 -47.59 26.67 -14.61
CA THR A 184 -48.25 26.96 -13.32
C THR A 184 -49.78 27.08 -13.45
N PRO A 185 -50.56 26.58 -12.48
CA PRO A 185 -51.96 27.00 -12.29
C PRO A 185 -52.09 28.22 -11.35
N PRO A 186 -53.18 29.01 -11.48
CA PRO A 186 -53.31 30.36 -10.91
C PRO A 186 -53.73 30.40 -9.43
N LYS A 187 -53.34 31.48 -8.74
CA LYS A 187 -53.70 31.82 -7.35
C LYS A 187 -55.12 32.42 -7.26
N PRO A 188 -55.83 32.20 -6.12
CA PRO A 188 -56.79 33.17 -5.58
C PRO A 188 -56.22 33.95 -4.37
N PRO A 189 -56.87 35.05 -3.94
CA PRO A 189 -56.24 36.19 -3.29
C PRO A 189 -56.15 36.12 -1.75
N VAL A 190 -55.18 36.87 -1.22
CA VAL A 190 -54.90 37.12 0.20
C VAL A 190 -55.89 38.14 0.78
N PRO A 191 -56.12 38.13 2.10
CA PRO A 191 -55.99 39.40 2.84
C PRO A 191 -54.95 39.35 3.97
N LYS A 192 -54.03 40.31 3.80
CA LYS A 192 -53.02 40.95 4.66
C LYS A 192 -53.23 40.83 6.18
N VAL A 193 -52.13 40.67 6.93
CA VAL A 193 -51.67 41.60 7.99
C VAL A 193 -50.23 41.26 8.46
N THR A 194 -49.38 42.28 8.31
CA THR A 194 -48.25 42.76 9.14
C THR A 194 -47.06 41.86 9.51
N MET A 195 -45.90 42.31 9.02
CA MET A 195 -44.54 41.89 9.33
C MET A 195 -44.20 42.11 10.81
N ASN A 196 -43.42 41.19 11.38
CA ASN A 196 -42.49 41.55 12.44
C ASN A 196 -41.22 40.69 12.38
N THR A 197 -40.11 41.39 12.28
CA THR A 197 -38.71 40.94 12.37
C THR A 197 -38.46 40.20 13.68
N GLY A 198 -37.93 38.98 13.61
CA GLY A 198 -37.52 38.22 14.79
C GLY A 198 -36.51 37.12 14.45
N GLN A 199 -35.23 37.41 14.71
CA GLN A 199 -34.12 36.45 14.71
C GLN A 199 -34.49 35.19 15.50
N LYS A 200 -34.31 33.99 14.94
CA LYS A 200 -34.34 32.74 15.74
C LYS A 200 -33.28 31.72 15.34
N LYS A 201 -32.43 31.48 16.33
CA LYS A 201 -31.28 30.58 16.49
C LYS A 201 -31.54 29.14 16.00
N SER A 202 -30.52 28.54 15.37
CA SER A 202 -30.48 27.12 15.03
C SER A 202 -30.61 26.26 16.30
N ARG A 203 -31.58 25.34 16.33
CA ARG A 203 -31.75 24.37 17.42
C ARG A 203 -30.88 23.14 17.16
N THR A 204 -29.89 22.90 18.01
CA THR A 204 -29.20 21.61 18.12
C THR A 204 -30.09 20.63 18.88
N VAL A 205 -30.42 19.50 18.26
CA VAL A 205 -31.19 18.41 18.89
C VAL A 205 -30.20 17.42 19.52
N LYS A 206 -30.24 17.29 20.85
CA LYS A 206 -29.47 16.31 21.63
C LYS A 206 -30.33 15.07 21.84
N TYR A 207 -29.87 13.90 21.39
CA TYR A 207 -30.50 12.61 21.71
C TYR A 207 -29.83 11.96 22.93
N TRP A 208 -30.64 11.32 23.78
CA TRP A 208 -30.19 10.50 24.91
C TRP A 208 -30.67 9.05 24.70
N PRO A 209 -29.79 8.04 24.75
CA PRO A 209 -30.20 6.64 24.75
C PRO A 209 -30.76 6.27 26.12
N LYS A 210 -32.02 5.84 26.19
CA LYS A 210 -32.60 5.25 27.40
C LYS A 210 -32.37 3.74 27.37
N PHE A 211 -31.42 3.25 28.17
CA PHE A 211 -31.34 1.84 28.51
C PHE A 211 -32.31 1.54 29.66
N ARG A 212 -33.19 0.55 29.46
CA ARG A 212 -33.91 -0.12 30.55
C ARG A 212 -33.26 -1.49 30.72
N PHE A 213 -32.69 -1.73 31.89
CA PHE A 213 -32.37 -3.07 32.36
C PHE A 213 -33.61 -3.62 33.06
N GLY A 214 -34.04 -4.80 32.62
CA GLY A 214 -34.98 -5.69 33.31
C GLY A 214 -34.32 -7.05 33.40
#